data_AF-A0A929V283-F1
#
_entry.id   AF-A0A929V283-F1
#
_cell.length_a   1.000
_cell.length_b   1.000
_cell.length_c   1.000
_cell.angle_alpha   90.00
_cell.angle_beta   90.00
_cell.angle_gamma   90.00
#
_symmetry.space_group_name_H-M   'P 1'
#
loop_
_entity.id
_entity.type
_entity.pdbx_description
1 polymer ?
#
loop_
_entity_poly.entity_id
_entity_poly.type
_entity_poly.pdbx_seq_one_letter_code
_entity_poly.pdbx_strand_id
1 'polypeptide(L)'
;MNYFELPSGYNCLQVSTLGNMITARASNYSDTYILNGFKWVQVERNYFSGHYNNTCTYNFTEKYFVPPSLQSAFVLPATIIVLAFFTVIYKMFMGIRRR
;
A
#
# COMPACT_ATOMS: atom_id res chain seq x y z
N MET A 1 3.76 15.21 5.59
CA MET A 1 3.81 14.69 4.21
C MET A 1 2.90 13.49 4.16
N ASN A 2 1.98 13.41 3.20
CA ASN A 2 1.09 12.27 3.09
C ASN A 2 1.75 11.22 2.19
N TYR A 3 2.50 10.33 2.83
CA TYR A 3 3.20 9.25 2.15
C TYR A 3 2.19 8.24 1.62
N PHE A 4 2.43 7.74 0.41
CA PHE A 4 1.59 6.75 -0.27
C PHE A 4 0.11 7.15 -0.48
N GLU A 5 -0.23 8.43 -0.32
CA GLU A 5 -1.56 8.93 -0.60
C GLU A 5 -1.80 9.00 -2.11
N LEU A 6 -2.97 8.51 -2.53
CA LEU A 6 -3.51 8.73 -3.87
C LEU A 6 -4.71 9.66 -3.78
N PRO A 7 -4.96 10.49 -4.80
CA PRO A 7 -6.19 11.27 -4.87
C PRO A 7 -7.42 10.36 -4.81
N SER A 8 -8.51 10.86 -4.23
CA SER A 8 -9.77 10.13 -4.19
C SER A 8 -10.50 10.18 -5.53
N GLY A 9 -11.45 9.26 -5.73
CA GLY A 9 -12.30 9.22 -6.94
C GLY A 9 -11.87 8.19 -7.99
N TYR A 10 -10.84 7.39 -7.71
CA TYR A 10 -10.56 6.15 -8.44
C TYR A 10 -11.32 5.00 -7.80
N ASN A 11 -11.77 4.08 -8.64
CA ASN A 11 -12.48 2.88 -8.19
C ASN A 11 -11.59 1.63 -8.32
N CYS A 12 -10.41 1.79 -8.92
CA CYS A 12 -9.63 0.68 -9.40
C CYS A 12 -8.16 1.07 -9.51
N LEU A 13 -7.28 0.19 -9.04
CA LEU A 13 -5.85 0.27 -9.27
C LEU A 13 -5.40 -0.94 -10.07
N GLN A 14 -4.62 -0.66 -11.10
CA GLN A 14 -3.80 -1.65 -11.80
C GLN A 14 -2.34 -1.41 -11.41
N VAL A 15 -1.73 -2.39 -10.78
CA VAL A 15 -0.34 -2.31 -10.32
C VAL A 15 0.54 -2.95 -11.38
N SER A 16 1.57 -2.25 -11.83
CA SER A 16 2.58 -2.83 -12.72
C SER A 16 3.28 -3.99 -12.01
N THR A 17 3.73 -5.00 -12.77
CA THR A 17 4.50 -6.14 -12.25
C THR A 17 5.75 -5.74 -11.48
N LEU A 18 6.31 -4.55 -11.75
CA LEU A 18 7.46 -4.00 -11.03
C LEU A 18 7.09 -3.22 -9.75
N GLY A 19 5.80 -3.02 -9.46
CA GLY A 19 5.28 -2.39 -8.24
C GLY A 19 5.61 -0.90 -8.04
N ASN A 20 6.41 -0.30 -8.93
CA ASN A 20 6.85 1.10 -8.91
C ASN A 20 5.93 2.04 -9.70
N MET A 21 5.01 1.48 -10.48
CA MET A 21 4.04 2.21 -11.29
C MET A 21 2.65 1.63 -11.06
N ILE A 22 1.68 2.52 -10.92
CA ILE A 22 0.27 2.16 -10.80
C ILE A 22 -0.56 2.98 -11.77
N THR A 23 -1.63 2.39 -12.27
CA THR A 23 -2.64 3.08 -13.06
C THR A 23 -3.92 3.10 -12.25
N ALA A 24 -4.31 4.30 -11.82
CA ALA A 24 -5.54 4.53 -11.09
C ALA A 24 -6.65 4.88 -12.08
N ARG A 25 -7.77 4.16 -12.01
CA ARG A 25 -8.86 4.28 -12.98
C ARG A 25 -10.13 4.79 -12.32
N ALA A 26 -10.73 5.78 -12.96
CA ALA A 26 -12.07 6.29 -12.71
C ALA A 26 -12.97 5.95 -13.91
N SER A 27 -14.27 6.22 -13.80
CA SER A 27 -15.27 5.81 -14.81
C SER A 27 -15.01 6.34 -16.22
N ASN A 28 -14.30 7.46 -16.35
CA ASN A 28 -14.10 8.20 -17.60
C ASN A 28 -12.64 8.62 -17.85
N TYR A 29 -11.71 8.33 -16.94
CA TYR A 29 -10.30 8.63 -17.10
C TYR A 29 -9.42 7.64 -16.31
N SER A 30 -8.16 7.54 -16.69
CA SER A 30 -7.13 6.84 -15.92
C SER A 30 -5.90 7.72 -15.76
N ASP A 31 -5.34 7.71 -14.56
CA ASP A 31 -4.11 8.40 -14.22
C ASP A 31 -3.01 7.39 -13.90
N THR A 32 -1.85 7.57 -14.52
CA THR A 32 -0.67 6.77 -14.23
C THR A 32 0.17 7.51 -13.19
N TYR A 33 0.56 6.80 -12.13
CA TYR A 33 1.43 7.29 -11.07
C TYR A 33 2.70 6.46 -10.99
N ILE A 34 3.82 7.13 -10.76
CA ILE A 34 5.11 6.51 -10.44
C ILE A 34 5.46 6.82 -9.00
N LEU A 35 5.99 5.84 -8.29
CA LEU A 35 6.47 6.03 -6.92
C LEU A 35 7.83 6.73 -6.95
N ASN A 36 7.89 7.95 -6.41
CA ASN A 36 9.14 8.66 -6.17
C ASN A 36 9.40 8.71 -4.65
N GLY A 37 10.28 7.83 -4.18
CA GLY A 37 10.51 7.59 -2.76
C GLY A 37 9.24 7.04 -2.08
N PHE A 38 8.56 7.90 -1.31
CA PHE A 38 7.34 7.56 -0.57
C PHE A 38 6.09 8.29 -1.10
N LYS A 39 6.18 8.94 -2.27
CA LYS A 39 5.10 9.75 -2.83
C LYS A 39 4.71 9.27 -4.22
N TRP A 40 3.41 9.10 -4.46
CA TRP A 40 2.87 8.87 -5.79
C TRP A 40 2.89 10.19 -6.57
N VAL A 41 3.55 10.17 -7.73
CA VAL A 41 3.63 11.32 -8.64
C VAL A 41 2.90 10.95 -9.92
N GLN A 42 1.90 11.75 -10.29
CA GLN A 42 1.17 11.57 -11.53
C GLN A 42 2.09 11.88 -12.70
N VAL A 43 2.17 10.95 -13.66
CA VAL A 43 2.98 11.10 -14.87
C VAL A 43 2.14 11.21 -16.13
N GLU A 44 0.91 10.69 -16.11
CA GLU A 44 0.05 10.65 -17.28
C GLU A 44 -1.43 10.69 -16.87
N ARG A 45 -2.27 11.27 -17.74
CA ARG A 45 -3.73 11.21 -17.66
C ARG A 45 -4.28 10.86 -19.04
N ASN A 46 -5.09 9.81 -19.09
CA ASN A 46 -5.79 9.36 -20.28
C ASN A 46 -7.30 9.48 -20.08
N TYR A 47 -8.00 10.07 -21.04
CA TYR A 47 -9.46 10.19 -21.05
C TYR A 47 -10.05 9.14 -21.98
N PHE A 48 -11.17 8.54 -21.57
CA PHE A 48 -11.87 7.54 -22.37
C PHE A 48 -13.23 8.07 -22.84
N SER A 49 -13.51 7.93 -24.13
CA SER A 49 -14.83 8.16 -24.71
C SER A 49 -15.66 6.88 -24.64
N GLY A 50 -16.25 6.61 -23.48
CA GLY A 50 -17.13 5.44 -23.25
C GLY A 50 -16.85 4.68 -21.95
N HIS A 51 -17.58 3.60 -21.72
CA HIS A 51 -17.37 2.73 -20.55
C HIS A 51 -16.17 1.82 -20.80
N TYR A 52 -15.05 2.10 -20.12
CA TYR A 52 -13.83 1.30 -20.23
C TYR A 52 -14.01 -0.07 -19.54
N ASN A 53 -13.67 -1.15 -20.25
CA ASN A 53 -13.75 -2.51 -19.69
C ASN A 53 -12.61 -2.73 -18.69
N ASN A 54 -12.97 -2.90 -17.42
CA ASN A 54 -12.09 -2.64 -16.29
C ASN A 54 -11.30 -3.90 -15.91
N THR A 55 -10.10 -4.10 -16.45
CA THR A 55 -9.16 -5.09 -15.90
C THR A 55 -8.54 -4.53 -14.61
N CYS A 56 -9.26 -4.66 -13.50
CA CYS A 56 -8.80 -4.21 -12.19
C CYS A 56 -7.99 -5.30 -11.50
N THR A 57 -6.79 -4.96 -11.06
CA THR A 57 -6.01 -5.84 -10.19
C THR A 57 -6.48 -5.72 -8.74
N TYR A 58 -6.84 -4.50 -8.32
CA TYR A 58 -7.33 -4.22 -6.97
C TYR A 58 -8.53 -3.27 -7.02
N ASN A 59 -9.57 -3.62 -6.27
CA ASN A 59 -10.65 -2.69 -5.96
C ASN A 59 -10.10 -1.68 -4.94
N PHE A 60 -10.09 -0.40 -5.30
CA PHE A 60 -9.47 0.64 -4.47
C PHE A 60 -10.51 1.70 -4.15
N THR A 61 -10.88 1.73 -2.87
CA THR A 61 -11.77 2.75 -2.29
C THR A 61 -11.05 3.55 -1.20
N GLU A 62 -9.81 3.18 -0.91
CA GLU A 62 -9.03 3.74 0.18
C GLU A 62 -8.22 4.96 -0.26
N LYS A 63 -7.63 5.65 0.71
CA LYS A 63 -6.83 6.86 0.49
C LYS A 63 -5.34 6.57 0.31
N TYR A 64 -4.87 5.44 0.84
CA TYR A 64 -3.45 5.09 0.88
C TYR A 64 -3.21 3.77 0.16
N PHE A 65 -2.19 3.73 -0.69
CA PHE A 65 -1.79 2.50 -1.36
C PHE A 65 -0.29 2.28 -1.23
N VAL A 66 0.07 1.22 -0.51
CA VAL A 66 1.46 0.77 -0.36
C VAL A 66 1.67 -0.43 -1.29
N PRO A 67 2.64 -0.36 -2.23
CA PRO A 67 2.85 -1.45 -3.17
C PRO A 67 3.34 -2.72 -2.43
N PRO A 68 2.95 -3.93 -2.88
CA PRO A 68 3.29 -5.18 -2.21
C PRO A 68 4.80 -5.37 -1.95
N SER A 69 5.65 -4.86 -2.85
CA SER A 69 7.11 -4.89 -2.72
C SER A 69 7.64 -4.12 -1.50
N LEU A 70 6.93 -3.10 -1.02
CA LEU A 70 7.31 -2.31 0.15
C LEU A 70 6.59 -2.76 1.42
N GLN A 71 5.51 -3.53 1.32
CA GLN A 71 4.76 -4.01 2.49
C GLN A 71 5.64 -4.85 3.42
N SER A 72 6.50 -5.70 2.88
CA SER A 72 7.42 -6.53 3.67
C SER A 72 8.39 -5.69 4.52
N ALA A 73 8.85 -4.55 4.01
CA ALA A 73 9.73 -3.63 4.72
C ALA A 73 9.06 -2.96 5.93
N PHE A 74 7.73 -2.81 5.91
CA PHE A 74 6.97 -2.27 7.06
C PHE A 74 6.55 -3.37 8.05
N VAL A 75 6.26 -4.58 7.58
CA VAL A 75 5.79 -5.70 8.43
C VAL A 75 6.93 -6.31 9.26
N LEU A 76 8.14 -6.43 8.70
CA LEU A 76 9.27 -7.06 9.38
C LEU A 76 9.69 -6.34 10.69
N PRO A 77 9.89 -5.00 10.70
CA PRO A 77 10.25 -4.30 11.93
C PRO A 77 9.14 -4.40 12.99
N ALA A 78 7.88 -4.28 12.57
CA ALA A 78 6.73 -4.36 13.48
C ALA A 78 6.63 -5.73 14.15
N THR A 79 6.81 -6.81 13.38
CA THR A 79 6.78 -8.18 13.92
C THR A 79 7.93 -8.43 14.90
N ILE A 80 9.15 -7.96 14.60
CA ILE A 80 10.30 -8.07 15.52
C ILE A 80 10.02 -7.36 16.85
N ILE A 81 9.44 -6.16 16.81
CA ILE A 81 9.09 -5.40 18.03
C ILE A 81 8.06 -6.19 18.87
N VAL A 82 7.01 -6.71 18.25
CA VAL A 82 5.99 -7.49 18.94
C VAL A 82 6.59 -8.76 19.56
N LEU A 83 7.40 -9.50 18.82
CA LEU A 83 8.12 -10.68 19.32
C LEU A 83 9.06 -10.37 20.49
N ALA A 84 9.80 -9.25 20.40
CA ALA A 84 10.65 -8.78 21.48
C ALA A 84 9.84 -8.43 22.74
N PHE A 85 8.68 -7.79 22.57
CA PHE A 85 7.80 -7.45 23.68
C PHE A 85 7.24 -8.70 24.37
N PHE A 86 6.74 -9.66 23.58
CA PHE A 86 6.26 -10.94 24.11
C PHE A 86 7.35 -11.73 24.83
N THR A 87 8.58 -11.75 24.30
CA THR A 87 9.70 -12.45 24.97
C THR A 87 10.10 -11.79 26.29
N VAL A 88 10.08 -10.46 26.38
CA VAL A 88 10.31 -9.75 27.65
C VAL A 88 9.23 -10.07 28.67
N ILE A 89 7.95 -9.97 28.28
CA ILE A 89 6.81 -10.31 29.15
C ILE A 89 6.93 -11.76 29.63
N TYR A 90 7.16 -12.70 28.72
CA TYR A 90 7.30 -14.12 29.04
C TYR A 90 8.42 -14.37 30.05
N LYS A 91 9.59 -13.73 29.89
CA LYS A 91 10.71 -13.82 30.84
C LYS A 91 10.37 -13.23 32.21
N MET A 92 9.65 -12.11 32.28
CA MET A 92 9.20 -11.54 33.55
C MET A 92 8.29 -12.52 34.31
N PHE A 93 7.33 -13.14 33.64
CA PHE A 93 6.42 -14.10 34.28
C PHE A 93 7.07 -15.44 34.64
N MET A 94 8.00 -15.96 33.83
CA MET A 94 8.78 -17.14 34.21
C MET A 94 9.71 -16.88 35.40
N GLY A 95 10.24 -15.66 35.53
CA GLY A 95 11.04 -15.26 36.69
C GLY A 95 10.24 -15.20 38.00
N ILE A 96 8.95 -14.84 37.94
CA ILE A 96 8.05 -14.78 39.11
C ILE A 96 7.65 -16.19 39.59
N ARG A 97 7.54 -17.18 38.70
CA ARG A 97 7.09 -18.54 39.05
C ARG A 97 8.15 -19.45 39.69
N ARG A 98 9.41 -19.02 39.74
CA ARG A 98 10.54 -19.78 40.32
C ARG A 98 10.97 -19.30 41.71
N ARG A 99 10.26 -18.35 42.32
CA ARG A 99 10.48 -17.93 43.70
C ARG A 99 9.38 -18.47 44.61
#